data_AF-A0AAD5ICC7-F1
#
_entry.id   AF-A0AAD5ICC7-F1
#
_cell.length_a   1.000
_cell.length_b   1.000
_cell.length_c   1.000
_cell.angle_alpha   90.00
_cell.angle_beta   90.00
_cell.angle_gamma   90.00
#
_symmetry.space_group_name_H-M   'P 1'
#
loop_
_entity.id
_entity.type
_entity.pdbx_description
1 polymer ?
#
loop_
_entity_poly.entity_id
_entity_poly.type
_entity_poly.pdbx_seq_one_letter_code
_entity_poly.pdbx_strand_id
1 'polypeptide(L)'
;MQLLIPCCVGEPVLCQVNLLDHHIGIFDLIATMKKKNPFERFRQVMPLRRLLPSVMNRCGFFWSKSEKPRGSIFTVGVSSNPKIPQQVDDCSCGVFICKYVETAVVKKVDWSWGQKEMADY
;
A
#
# COMPACT_ATOMS: atom_id res chain seq x y z
N MET A 1 -0.97 -10.57 -9.62
CA MET A 1 -2.23 -10.19 -8.92
C MET A 1 -1.88 -9.21 -7.81
N GLN A 2 -2.66 -8.14 -7.65
CA GLN A 2 -2.37 -7.09 -6.67
C GLN A 2 -3.57 -6.90 -5.73
N LEU A 3 -3.28 -6.64 -4.44
CA LEU A 3 -4.26 -6.15 -3.48
C LEU A 3 -3.88 -4.73 -3.08
N LEU A 4 -4.88 -3.86 -2.94
CA LEU A 4 -4.73 -2.53 -2.39
C LEU A 4 -5.43 -2.51 -1.05
N ILE A 5 -4.66 -2.33 0.03
CA ILE A 5 -5.15 -2.46 1.40
C ILE A 5 -4.89 -1.14 2.14
N PRO A 6 -5.93 -0.35 2.45
CA PRO A 6 -5.77 0.78 3.34
C PRO A 6 -5.41 0.27 4.74
N CYS A 7 -4.33 0.79 5.31
CA CYS A 7 -3.85 0.44 6.64
C CYS A 7 -3.94 1.67 7.54
N CYS A 8 -4.85 1.63 8.52
CA CYS A 8 -5.19 2.76 9.38
C CYS A 8 -4.75 2.55 10.83
N VAL A 9 -3.48 2.19 11.06
CA VAL A 9 -2.92 2.07 12.42
C VAL A 9 -2.29 3.41 12.81
N GLY A 10 -3.11 4.36 13.25
CA GLY A 10 -2.70 5.76 13.43
C GLY A 10 -2.96 6.55 12.15
N GLU A 11 -1.91 7.05 11.49
CA GLU A 11 -2.08 7.74 10.21
C GLU A 11 -2.27 6.75 9.05
N PRO A 12 -3.21 7.02 8.12
CA PRO A 12 -3.49 6.12 7.02
C PRO A 12 -2.31 6.00 6.04
N VAL A 13 -2.02 4.77 5.66
CA VAL A 13 -1.13 4.44 4.53
C VAL A 13 -1.83 3.47 3.61
N LEU A 14 -1.49 3.48 2.32
CA LEU A 14 -1.99 2.48 1.39
C LEU A 14 -0.92 1.41 1.17
N CYS A 15 -1.28 0.15 1.38
CA CYS A 15 -0.40 -0.98 1.08
C CYS A 15 -0.76 -1.58 -0.28
N GLN A 16 0.19 -1.63 -1.20
CA GLN A 16 0.08 -2.39 -2.44
C GLN A 16 0.77 -3.74 -2.25
N VAL A 17 -0.01 -4.81 -2.21
CA VAL A 17 0.50 -6.17 -2.04
C VAL A 17 0.54 -6.84 -3.41
N ASN A 18 1.74 -7.15 -3.89
CA ASN A 18 1.90 -8.06 -5.01
C ASN A 18 1.99 -9.50 -4.48
N LEU A 19 0.94 -10.28 -4.76
CA LEU A 19 0.82 -11.65 -4.25
C LEU A 19 1.72 -12.64 -4.99
N LEU A 20 2.16 -12.33 -6.21
CA LEU A 20 3.05 -13.20 -6.99
C LEU A 20 4.51 -12.96 -6.62
N ASP A 21 4.88 -11.70 -6.43
CA ASP A 21 6.26 -11.29 -6.10
C ASP A 21 6.54 -11.26 -4.59
N HIS A 22 5.53 -11.59 -3.76
CA HIS A 22 5.57 -11.47 -2.30
C HIS A 22 6.15 -10.12 -1.83
N HIS A 23 5.62 -9.03 -2.37
CA HIS A 23 6.05 -7.68 -2.04
C HIS A 23 4.90 -6.85 -1.49
N ILE A 24 5.15 -6.12 -0.41
CA ILE A 24 4.24 -5.09 0.12
C ILE A 24 4.92 -3.74 -0.03
N GLY A 25 4.42 -2.95 -0.98
CA GLY A 25 4.76 -1.54 -1.12
C GLY A 25 3.92 -0.70 -0.18
N ILE A 26 4.55 0.20 0.58
CA ILE A 26 3.90 1.18 1.45
C ILE A 26 3.86 2.52 0.72
N PHE A 27 2.67 3.05 0.50
CA PHE A 27 2.44 4.38 -0.03
C PHE A 27 2.10 5.29 1.15
N ASP A 28 3.07 6.11 1.52
CA ASP A 28 2.91 7.14 2.54
C ASP A 28 2.41 8.42 1.87
N LEU A 29 1.18 8.80 2.18
CA LEU A 29 0.45 9.88 1.54
C LEU A 29 0.81 11.26 2.09
N ILE A 30 1.52 11.28 3.23
CA ILE A 30 1.79 12.45 4.04
C ILE A 30 3.29 12.57 4.37
N ALA A 31 4.13 11.86 3.61
CA ALA A 31 5.57 11.82 3.83
C ALA A 31 6.22 13.21 3.75
N THR A 32 5.63 14.11 2.96
CA THR A 32 6.07 15.50 2.80
C THR A 32 5.72 16.38 4.00
N MET A 33 4.56 16.17 4.63
CA MET A 33 4.13 16.97 5.79
C MET A 33 4.79 16.52 7.08
N LYS A 34 5.03 15.22 7.22
CA LYS A 34 5.59 14.65 8.44
C LYS A 34 6.81 13.84 8.05
N LYS A 35 8.00 14.31 8.46
CA LYS A 35 9.23 13.51 8.45
C LYS A 35 9.07 12.35 9.43
N LYS A 36 8.35 11.32 9.00
CA LYS A 36 8.08 10.13 9.77
C LYS A 36 9.26 9.19 9.66
N ASN A 37 9.52 8.50 10.76
CA ASN A 37 10.53 7.46 10.77
C ASN A 37 10.02 6.30 9.89
N PRO A 38 10.75 5.89 8.83
CA PRO A 38 10.37 4.74 8.01
C PRO A 38 10.05 3.49 8.85
N PHE A 39 10.74 3.30 9.98
CA PHE A 39 10.49 2.19 10.91
C PHE A 39 9.05 2.18 11.48
N GLU A 40 8.41 3.34 11.63
CA GLU A 40 6.99 3.41 12.05
C GLU A 40 6.07 2.87 10.96
N ARG A 41 6.31 3.24 9.70
CA ARG A 41 5.56 2.74 8.55
C ARG A 41 5.73 1.23 8.41
N PHE A 42 6.95 0.72 8.56
CA PHE A 42 7.19 -0.72 8.60
C PHE A 42 6.39 -1.41 9.70
N ARG A 43 6.34 -0.85 10.92
CA ARG A 43 5.58 -1.42 12.04
C ARG A 43 4.08 -1.52 11.73
N GLN A 44 3.49 -0.51 11.07
CA GLN A 44 2.07 -0.53 10.68
C GLN A 44 1.72 -1.72 9.77
N VAL A 45 2.68 -2.19 8.95
CA VAL A 45 2.47 -3.21 7.92
C VAL A 45 2.92 -4.61 8.37
N MET A 46 3.60 -4.73 9.51
CA MET A 46 4.02 -6.02 10.05
C MET A 46 2.86 -7.00 10.31
N PRO A 47 1.69 -6.60 10.85
CA PRO A 47 0.56 -7.50 10.98
C PRO A 47 0.11 -8.08 9.64
N LEU A 48 0.06 -7.25 8.60
CA LEU A 48 -0.30 -7.67 7.24
C LEU A 48 0.73 -8.66 6.68
N ARG A 49 2.02 -8.36 6.83
CA ARG A 49 3.14 -9.23 6.42
C ARG A 49 3.05 -10.63 7.06
N ARG A 50 2.60 -10.72 8.31
CA ARG A 50 2.44 -11.98 9.05
C ARG A 50 1.16 -12.73 8.67
N LEU A 51 0.08 -12.02 8.37
CA LEU A 51 -1.23 -12.60 8.13
C LEU A 51 -1.39 -13.15 6.70
N LEU A 52 -0.85 -12.43 5.70
CA LEU A 52 -1.04 -12.76 4.29
C LEU A 52 -0.68 -14.21 3.92
N PRO A 53 0.47 -14.79 4.35
CA PRO A 53 0.79 -16.18 4.03
C PRO A 53 -0.28 -17.17 4.52
N SER A 54 -0.81 -16.95 5.71
CA SER A 54 -1.86 -17.79 6.30
C SER A 54 -3.18 -17.68 5.52
N VAL A 55 -3.58 -16.46 5.16
CA VAL A 55 -4.79 -16.19 4.36
C VAL A 55 -4.66 -16.83 2.99
N MET A 56 -3.55 -16.61 2.28
CA MET A 56 -3.29 -17.17 0.95
C MET A 56 -3.35 -18.70 0.96
N ASN A 57 -2.75 -19.34 1.97
CA ASN A 57 -2.80 -20.79 2.12
C ASN A 57 -4.24 -21.29 2.34
N ARG A 58 -5.02 -20.62 3.19
CA ARG A 58 -6.44 -20.99 3.43
C ARG A 58 -7.33 -20.78 2.21
N CYS A 59 -7.02 -19.79 1.38
CA CYS A 59 -7.75 -19.51 0.15
C CYS A 59 -7.35 -20.42 -1.02
N GLY A 60 -6.41 -21.36 -0.84
CA GLY A 60 -5.94 -22.24 -1.91
C GLY A 60 -5.18 -21.49 -3.01
N PHE A 61 -4.56 -20.35 -2.67
CA PHE A 61 -3.86 -19.52 -3.65
C PHE A 61 -2.64 -20.23 -4.27
N PHE A 62 -2.03 -21.15 -3.54
CA PHE A 62 -0.95 -22.02 -4.03
C PHE A 62 -1.56 -23.33 -4.53
N TRP A 63 -1.21 -23.74 -5.76
CA TRP A 63 -1.82 -24.90 -6.42
C TRP A 63 -1.31 -26.22 -5.81
N SER A 64 -0.10 -26.24 -5.24
CA SER A 64 0.47 -27.42 -4.58
C SER A 64 1.05 -27.10 -3.20
N LYS A 65 0.93 -28.03 -2.24
CA LYS A 65 1.61 -27.95 -0.92
C LYS A 65 3.15 -27.85 -1.04
N SER A 66 3.70 -28.18 -2.21
CA SER A 66 5.12 -28.09 -2.56
C SER A 66 5.52 -26.73 -3.12
N GLU A 67 4.58 -25.89 -3.57
CA GLU A 67 4.78 -24.45 -3.74
C GLU A 67 4.87 -23.82 -2.34
N LYS A 68 5.95 -24.13 -1.63
CA LYS A 68 6.40 -23.25 -0.57
C LYS A 68 6.67 -21.90 -1.25
N PRO A 69 6.07 -20.80 -0.80
CA PRO A 69 6.36 -19.49 -1.36
C PRO A 69 7.87 -19.30 -1.38
N ARG A 70 8.45 -19.09 -2.57
CA ARG A 70 9.87 -18.71 -2.69
C ARG A 70 10.01 -17.41 -1.90
N GLY A 71 10.68 -17.49 -0.74
CA GLY A 71 10.59 -16.46 0.30
C GLY A 71 9.29 -16.60 1.11
N SER A 72 9.36 -17.24 2.28
CA SER A 72 8.22 -17.41 3.22
C SER A 72 7.73 -16.10 3.83
N ILE A 73 8.36 -14.97 3.45
CA ILE A 73 8.17 -13.69 4.08
C ILE A 73 8.04 -12.64 2.99
N PHE A 74 6.91 -11.94 2.99
CA PHE A 74 6.74 -10.76 2.15
C PHE A 74 7.87 -9.75 2.40
N THR A 75 8.50 -9.28 1.34
CA THR A 75 9.38 -8.11 1.42
C THR A 75 8.51 -6.87 1.60
N VAL A 76 9.01 -5.89 2.36
CA VAL A 76 8.29 -4.64 2.59
C VAL A 76 9.19 -3.50 2.14
N GLY A 77 8.65 -2.54 1.41
CA GLY A 77 9.38 -1.35 0.98
C GLY A 77 8.49 -0.11 1.04
N VAL A 78 9.06 1.01 1.47
CA VAL A 78 8.37 2.31 1.35
C VAL A 78 8.57 2.81 -0.07
N SER A 79 7.48 3.07 -0.79
CA SER A 79 7.55 3.69 -2.10
C SER A 79 7.97 5.14 -1.92
N SER A 80 9.18 5.46 -2.34
CA SER A 80 9.74 6.81 -2.35
C SER A 80 9.59 7.49 -3.70
N ASN A 81 8.72 6.98 -4.60
CA ASN A 81 8.57 7.53 -5.93
C ASN A 81 8.08 8.99 -5.83
N PRO A 82 8.89 9.99 -6.21
CA PRO A 82 8.56 11.40 -6.04
C PRO A 82 7.40 11.86 -6.94
N LYS A 83 6.94 11.01 -7.87
CA LYS A 83 5.78 11.29 -8.74
C LYS A 83 4.43 10.95 -8.10
N ILE A 84 4.43 10.34 -6.91
CA ILE A 84 3.23 9.93 -6.17
C ILE A 84 2.63 11.17 -5.46
N PRO A 85 1.43 11.63 -5.82
CA PRO A 85 0.81 12.83 -5.26
C PRO A 85 0.68 12.78 -3.73
N GLN A 86 1.16 13.81 -3.07
CA GLN A 86 1.16 13.89 -1.61
C GLN A 86 0.05 14.82 -1.14
N GLN A 87 -0.59 14.43 -0.04
CA GLN A 87 -1.51 15.27 0.70
C GLN A 87 -0.73 16.38 1.42
N VAL A 88 -1.30 17.58 1.46
CA VAL A 88 -0.70 18.76 2.10
C VAL A 88 -1.57 19.36 3.21
N ASP A 89 -2.70 18.73 3.55
CA ASP A 89 -3.57 19.04 4.69
C ASP A 89 -3.62 17.88 5.70
N ASP A 90 -4.39 17.98 6.79
CA ASP A 90 -4.53 16.93 7.79
C ASP A 90 -5.81 16.07 7.66
N CYS A 91 -6.68 16.36 6.69
CA CYS A 91 -8.03 15.78 6.62
C CYS A 91 -8.32 14.98 5.33
N SER A 92 -7.57 15.18 4.23
CA SER A 92 -7.87 14.57 2.92
C SER A 92 -7.36 13.14 2.74
N CYS A 93 -6.79 12.51 3.78
CA CYS A 93 -6.14 11.20 3.69
C CYS A 93 -7.04 10.09 3.10
N GLY A 94 -8.33 10.09 3.43
CA GLY A 94 -9.31 9.14 2.89
C GLY A 94 -9.55 9.33 1.39
N VAL A 95 -9.72 10.57 0.95
CA VAL A 95 -9.96 10.92 -0.46
C VAL A 95 -8.72 10.58 -1.30
N PHE A 96 -7.52 10.89 -0.79
CA PHE A 96 -6.27 10.47 -1.42
C PHE A 96 -6.20 8.95 -1.58
N ILE A 97 -6.49 8.15 -0.54
CA ILE A 97 -6.53 6.68 -0.64
C ILE A 97 -7.47 6.24 -1.77
N CYS A 98 -8.68 6.80 -1.84
CA CYS A 98 -9.64 6.47 -2.89
C CYS A 98 -9.09 6.80 -4.29
N LYS A 99 -8.50 7.99 -4.47
CA LYS A 99 -7.90 8.40 -5.74
C LYS A 99 -6.70 7.54 -6.15
N TYR A 100 -5.90 7.12 -5.18
CA TYR A 100 -4.84 6.14 -5.40
C TYR A 100 -5.37 4.82 -5.92
N VAL A 101 -6.41 4.29 -5.29
CA VAL A 101 -7.05 3.03 -5.70
C VAL A 101 -7.63 3.16 -7.10
N GLU A 102 -8.35 4.25 -7.39
CA GLU A 102 -8.86 4.53 -8.73
C GLU A 102 -7.74 4.54 -9.77
N THR A 103 -6.68 5.32 -9.53
CA THR A 103 -5.52 5.44 -10.44
C THR A 103 -4.84 4.09 -10.69
N ALA A 104 -4.67 3.28 -9.64
CA ALA A 104 -4.05 1.97 -9.74
C ALA A 104 -4.92 0.94 -10.48
N VAL A 105 -6.25 1.03 -10.37
CA VAL A 105 -7.19 0.08 -10.98
C VAL A 105 -7.47 0.39 -12.46
N VAL A 106 -7.56 1.66 -12.85
CA VAL A 106 -7.97 2.09 -14.20
C VAL A 106 -6.93 1.78 -15.30
N LYS A 107 -5.79 1.14 -14.97
CA LYS A 107 -4.68 0.78 -15.89
C LYS A 107 -4.04 1.94 -16.67
N LYS A 108 -4.50 3.18 -16.46
CA LYS A 108 -3.79 4.42 -16.80
C LYS A 108 -3.14 4.92 -15.52
N VAL A 109 -1.94 4.42 -15.23
CA VAL A 109 -1.14 4.85 -14.07
C VAL A 109 -0.67 6.30 -14.31
N ASP A 110 -1.61 7.23 -14.23
CA ASP A 110 -1.43 8.64 -14.41
C ASP A 110 -1.51 9.32 -13.04
N TRP A 111 -0.36 9.73 -12.57
CA TRP A 111 -0.20 10.40 -11.28
C TRP A 111 -0.28 11.93 -11.43
N SER A 112 -0.83 12.44 -12.53
CA SER A 112 -0.98 13.89 -12.79
C SER A 112 -2.17 14.51 -12.04
N TRP A 113 -2.22 14.32 -10.73
CA TRP A 113 -3.23 14.91 -9.85
C TRP A 113 -2.57 15.28 -8.53
N GLY A 114 -3.25 16.07 -7.70
CA GLY A 114 -2.74 16.50 -6.40
C GLY A 114 -3.84 16.99 -5.49
N GLN A 115 -3.46 17.84 -4.53
CA GLN A 115 -4.39 18.35 -3.52
C GLN A 115 -5.53 19.19 -4.13
N LYS A 116 -5.29 19.91 -5.23
CA LYS A 116 -6.28 20.83 -5.81
C LYS A 116 -7.52 20.08 -6.29
N GLU A 117 -7.30 18.89 -6.85
CA GLU A 117 -8.33 17.99 -7.36
C GLU A 117 -9.11 17.27 -6.24
N MET A 118 -8.68 17.39 -4.99
CA MET A 118 -9.38 16.84 -3.82
C MET A 118 -10.39 17.82 -3.22
N ALA A 119 -10.35 19.11 -3.60
CA ALA A 119 -11.26 20.13 -3.08
C ALA A 119 -12.71 19.97 -3.56
N ASP A 120 -12.90 19.21 -4.63
CA ASP A 120 -14.21 18.97 -5.26
C ASP A 120 -14.94 17.72 -4.69
N TYR A 121 -14.35 17.06 -3.67
CA TYR A 121 -14.89 15.85 -3.03
C TYR A 121 -15.47 16.09 -1.64
#